data_AF-A0AA40IRL8-F1
#
_entry.id   AF-A0AA40IRL8-F1
#
_cell.length_a   1.000
_cell.length_b   1.000
_cell.length_c   1.000
_cell.angle_alpha   90.00
_cell.angle_beta   90.00
_cell.angle_gamma   90.00
#
_symmetry.space_group_name_H-M   'P 1'
#
loop_
_entity.id
_entity.type
_entity.pdbx_description
1 polymer ?
#
loop_
_entity_poly.entity_id
_entity_poly.type
_entity_poly.pdbx_seq_one_letter_code
_entity_poly.pdbx_strand_id
1 'polypeptide(L)'
;MMNNIKLGYSHDDDICQDQSQWMANLNDNQLLSSISIPGTHDTMSLGWGGDIAENQSKTLRNQLISGIRFLDIRLGAYPNYSDLLYCYHGFIYLHSTFREVLDIVTSFLKEHPSETILIRIKQEYTNETNKVFASLLK
;
A
#
# COMPACT_ATOMS: atom_id res chain seq x y z
N MET A 1 13.96 19.33 5.78
CA MET A 1 14.58 18.36 4.86
C MET A 1 15.85 17.85 5.52
N MET A 2 15.80 16.65 6.13
CA MET A 2 17.02 15.96 6.57
C MET A 2 17.27 14.85 5.55
N ASN A 3 18.24 15.05 4.68
CA ASN A 3 18.77 14.00 3.82
C ASN A 3 19.62 13.07 4.69
N ASN A 4 18.96 12.10 5.34
CA ASN A 4 19.65 11.00 5.98
C ASN A 4 20.05 10.00 4.89
N ILE A 5 21.26 10.16 4.35
CA ILE A 5 21.90 9.11 3.56
C ILE A 5 22.18 7.95 4.52
N LYS A 6 21.29 6.94 4.54
CA LYS A 6 21.54 5.67 5.24
C LYS A 6 22.65 4.94 4.47
N LEU A 7 23.89 5.10 4.93
CA LEU A 7 25.06 4.42 4.37
C LEU A 7 24.95 2.91 4.67
N GLY A 8 24.52 2.12 3.70
CA GLY A 8 24.53 0.65 3.79
C GLY A 8 23.47 -0.07 2.96
N TYR A 9 22.36 0.59 2.63
CA TYR A 9 21.25 0.01 1.87
C TYR A 9 20.76 1.02 0.82
N SER A 10 20.39 0.54 -0.37
CA SER A 10 19.69 1.38 -1.36
C SER A 10 18.27 1.63 -0.85
N HIS A 11 17.94 2.89 -0.66
CA HIS A 11 16.59 3.38 -0.37
C HIS A 11 16.03 4.11 -1.59
N ASP A 12 16.45 3.71 -2.79
CA ASP A 12 16.12 4.44 -4.01
C ASP A 12 14.63 4.26 -4.35
N ASP A 13 13.96 5.37 -4.63
CA ASP A 13 12.57 5.38 -5.09
C ASP A 13 12.47 5.15 -6.60
N ASP A 14 13.61 5.06 -7.32
CA ASP A 14 13.69 4.95 -8.77
C ASP A 14 12.96 3.74 -9.36
N ILE A 15 12.18 3.97 -10.41
CA ILE A 15 11.55 2.91 -11.21
C ILE A 15 12.62 2.33 -12.14
N CYS A 16 13.13 1.14 -11.82
CA CYS A 16 14.15 0.48 -12.63
C CYS A 16 13.61 -0.06 -13.97
N GLN A 17 12.33 -0.46 -13.99
CA GLN A 17 11.56 -0.80 -15.19
C GLN A 17 10.08 -0.45 -14.98
N ASP A 18 9.44 0.11 -15.99
CA ASP A 18 7.99 0.31 -16.01
C ASP A 18 7.29 -1.02 -16.28
N GLN A 19 6.57 -1.52 -15.27
CA GLN A 19 5.73 -2.71 -15.30
C GLN A 19 4.28 -2.33 -14.94
N SER A 20 3.84 -1.14 -15.34
CA SER A 20 2.51 -0.62 -15.04
C SER A 20 1.37 -1.41 -15.70
N GLN A 21 1.64 -2.21 -16.73
CA GLN A 21 0.63 -2.90 -17.54
C GLN A 21 0.96 -4.38 -17.80
N TRP A 22 1.65 -5.05 -16.87
CA TRP A 22 2.09 -6.43 -17.11
C TRP A 22 0.91 -7.42 -17.19
N MET A 23 -0.22 -7.15 -16.51
CA MET A 23 -1.39 -8.03 -16.55
C MET A 23 -2.13 -7.97 -17.90
N ALA A 24 -1.94 -6.91 -18.70
CA ALA A 24 -2.50 -6.80 -20.06
C ALA A 24 -2.06 -7.95 -21.01
N ASN A 25 -0.98 -8.66 -20.67
CA ASN A 25 -0.47 -9.77 -21.47
C ASN A 25 -1.04 -11.13 -21.02
N LEU A 26 -1.88 -11.16 -19.99
CA LEU A 26 -2.52 -12.37 -19.48
C LEU A 26 -3.85 -12.62 -20.19
N ASN A 27 -4.36 -13.85 -20.07
CA ASN A 27 -5.71 -14.16 -20.52
C ASN A 27 -6.73 -13.72 -19.45
N ASP A 28 -7.73 -12.93 -19.82
CA ASP A 28 -8.78 -12.43 -18.90
C ASP A 28 -9.56 -13.54 -18.17
N ASN A 29 -9.57 -14.77 -18.71
CA ASN A 29 -10.20 -15.93 -18.08
C ASN A 29 -9.28 -16.67 -17.09
N GLN A 30 -8.02 -16.24 -16.96
CA GLN A 30 -7.07 -16.84 -16.02
C GLN A 30 -7.47 -16.50 -14.59
N LEU A 31 -7.56 -17.50 -13.72
CA LEU A 31 -7.88 -17.29 -12.32
C LEU A 31 -6.76 -16.52 -11.63
N LEU A 32 -7.09 -15.52 -10.81
CA LEU A 32 -6.11 -14.77 -10.00
C LEU A 32 -5.25 -15.70 -9.13
N SER A 33 -5.82 -16.80 -8.64
CA SER A 33 -5.11 -17.82 -7.85
C SER A 33 -4.05 -18.60 -8.63
N SER A 34 -4.04 -18.51 -9.96
CA SER A 34 -3.05 -19.16 -10.83
C SER A 34 -1.94 -18.21 -11.32
N ILE A 35 -2.01 -16.94 -10.93
CA ILE A 35 -1.05 -15.90 -11.32
C ILE A 35 -0.06 -15.70 -10.16
N SER A 36 1.23 -15.63 -10.47
CA SER A 36 2.23 -15.16 -9.51
C SER A 36 2.15 -13.64 -9.40
N ILE A 37 1.56 -13.14 -8.32
CA ILE A 37 1.33 -11.72 -8.11
C ILE A 37 2.36 -11.18 -7.11
N PRO A 38 3.22 -10.22 -7.50
CA PRO A 38 4.12 -9.57 -6.56
C PRO A 38 3.35 -8.64 -5.61
N GLY A 39 3.76 -8.66 -4.34
CA GLY A 39 3.13 -7.89 -3.27
C GLY A 39 4.12 -7.26 -2.32
N THR A 40 3.67 -6.24 -1.57
CA THR A 40 4.48 -5.59 -0.53
C THR A 40 3.91 -5.83 0.86
N HIS A 41 4.80 -6.08 1.82
CA HIS A 41 4.46 -6.19 3.24
C HIS A 41 4.41 -4.78 3.85
N ASP A 42 3.32 -4.47 4.54
CA ASP A 42 3.08 -3.15 5.14
C ASP A 42 3.35 -2.01 4.14
N THR A 43 2.55 -1.99 3.07
CA THR A 43 2.77 -1.24 1.83
C THR A 43 3.03 0.26 2.04
N MET A 44 2.46 0.86 3.08
CA MET A 44 2.60 2.29 3.36
C MET A 44 3.74 2.62 4.33
N SER A 45 4.51 1.62 4.79
CA SER A 45 5.60 1.83 5.74
C SER A 45 6.88 2.33 5.05
N LEU A 46 6.83 3.61 4.68
CA LEU A 46 7.88 4.35 3.97
C LEU A 46 8.43 5.49 4.84
N GLY A 47 9.72 5.46 5.17
CA GLY A 47 10.43 6.58 5.81
C GLY A 47 10.07 6.88 7.28
N TRP A 48 9.23 6.08 7.94
CA TRP A 48 8.79 6.31 9.32
C TRP A 48 9.15 5.14 10.24
N GLY A 49 9.44 5.44 11.51
CA GLY A 49 9.72 4.43 12.54
C GLY A 49 11.13 3.81 12.51
N GLY A 50 11.98 4.20 11.56
CA GLY A 50 13.37 3.74 11.44
C GLY A 50 13.48 2.28 10.96
N ASP A 51 14.68 1.71 11.07
CA ASP A 51 15.02 0.41 10.47
C ASP A 51 14.18 -0.78 10.96
N ILE A 52 13.53 -0.64 12.13
CA ILE A 52 12.67 -1.69 12.69
C ILE A 52 11.25 -1.69 12.09
N ALA A 53 10.82 -0.55 11.53
CA ALA A 53 9.44 -0.35 11.08
C ALA A 53 9.32 -0.11 9.57
N GLU A 54 10.33 0.54 8.96
CA GLU A 54 10.34 0.86 7.54
C GLU A 54 10.41 -0.43 6.70
N ASN A 55 9.38 -0.70 5.90
CA ASN A 55 9.32 -1.89 5.06
C ASN A 55 9.43 -1.59 3.56
N GLN A 56 9.21 -0.34 3.15
CA GLN A 56 9.20 0.09 1.77
C GLN A 56 10.13 1.28 1.58
N SER A 57 10.84 1.32 0.45
CA SER A 57 11.60 2.50 0.01
C SER A 57 10.90 3.29 -1.10
N LYS A 58 9.75 2.79 -1.58
CA LYS A 58 9.01 3.37 -2.70
C LYS A 58 7.67 3.92 -2.30
N THR A 59 7.28 5.04 -2.92
CA THR A 59 5.90 5.53 -2.82
C THR A 59 4.92 4.48 -3.35
N LEU A 60 3.67 4.48 -2.88
CA LEU A 60 2.65 3.54 -3.39
C LEU A 60 2.53 3.61 -4.91
N ARG A 61 2.58 4.82 -5.48
CA ARG A 61 2.53 5.01 -6.94
C ARG A 61 3.71 4.33 -7.64
N ASN A 62 4.93 4.48 -7.14
CA ASN A 62 6.11 3.84 -7.73
C ASN A 62 6.12 2.32 -7.50
N GLN A 63 5.57 1.81 -6.40
CA GLN A 63 5.33 0.37 -6.21
C GLN A 63 4.42 -0.17 -7.31
N LEU A 64 3.31 0.51 -7.61
CA LEU A 64 2.38 0.10 -8.67
C LEU A 64 3.02 0.16 -10.06
N ILE A 65 3.77 1.23 -10.39
CA ILE A 65 4.50 1.32 -11.67
C ILE A 65 5.58 0.22 -11.76
N SER A 66 6.20 -0.15 -10.65
CA SER A 66 7.17 -1.25 -10.60
C SER A 66 6.54 -2.65 -10.67
N GLY A 67 5.21 -2.75 -10.80
CA GLY A 67 4.48 -4.00 -11.05
C GLY A 67 3.81 -4.63 -9.83
N ILE A 68 3.87 -4.01 -8.64
CA ILE A 68 3.18 -4.52 -7.45
C ILE A 68 1.67 -4.50 -7.66
N ARG A 69 0.99 -5.61 -7.34
CA ARG A 69 -0.48 -5.74 -7.44
C ARG A 69 -1.14 -6.35 -6.19
N PHE A 70 -0.37 -6.71 -5.16
CA PHE A 70 -0.89 -7.07 -3.85
C PHE A 70 -0.39 -6.10 -2.78
N LEU A 71 -1.33 -5.43 -2.09
CA LEU A 71 -1.04 -4.42 -1.08
C LEU A 71 -1.46 -4.93 0.30
N ASP A 72 -0.55 -4.89 1.27
CA ASP A 72 -0.84 -5.14 2.68
C ASP A 72 -1.06 -3.81 3.40
N ILE A 73 -2.34 -3.44 3.60
CA ILE A 73 -2.76 -2.16 4.17
C ILE A 73 -3.25 -2.37 5.61
N ARG A 74 -2.59 -1.71 6.55
CA ARG A 74 -2.82 -1.84 7.99
C ARG A 74 -3.33 -0.54 8.56
N LEU A 75 -4.49 -0.58 9.22
CA LEU A 75 -5.30 0.60 9.49
C LEU A 75 -5.70 0.73 10.96
N GLY A 76 -5.47 1.91 11.52
CA GLY A 76 -6.10 2.34 12.77
C GLY A 76 -7.47 2.97 12.52
N ALA A 77 -8.45 2.64 13.36
CA ALA A 77 -9.84 3.09 13.27
C ALA A 77 -10.13 4.31 14.15
N TYR A 78 -10.71 5.37 13.57
CA TYR A 78 -11.02 6.63 14.23
C TYR A 78 -12.42 7.15 13.85
N PRO A 79 -13.51 6.56 14.41
CA PRO A 79 -14.89 6.86 14.01
C PRO A 79 -15.33 8.33 14.14
N ASN A 80 -14.60 9.14 14.92
CA ASN A 80 -14.97 10.51 15.27
C ASN A 80 -14.04 11.56 14.64
N TYR A 81 -13.28 11.19 13.60
CA TYR A 81 -12.29 12.04 12.94
C TYR A 81 -12.71 12.36 11.50
N SER A 82 -12.05 13.34 10.87
CA SER A 82 -12.33 13.74 9.48
C SER A 82 -12.06 12.61 8.48
N ASP A 83 -10.93 11.93 8.65
CA ASP A 83 -10.69 10.61 8.06
C ASP A 83 -10.86 9.55 9.13
N LEU A 84 -11.44 8.42 8.72
CA LEU A 84 -11.87 7.35 9.64
C LEU A 84 -10.80 6.27 9.81
N LEU A 85 -9.84 6.20 8.88
CA LEU A 85 -8.87 5.12 8.75
C LEU A 85 -7.50 5.66 8.35
N TYR A 86 -6.51 5.42 9.19
CA TYR A 86 -5.13 5.89 9.02
C TYR A 86 -4.17 4.71 8.95
N CYS A 87 -3.09 4.81 8.18
CA CYS A 87 -2.12 3.73 8.04
C CYS A 87 -1.16 3.63 9.23
N TYR A 88 -0.90 2.40 9.69
CA TYR A 88 -0.08 2.11 10.86
C TYR A 88 0.84 0.91 10.66
N HIS A 89 2.04 0.98 11.25
CA HIS A 89 2.91 -0.17 11.52
C HIS A 89 3.01 -0.38 13.04
N GLY A 90 2.29 -1.36 13.58
CA GLY A 90 2.17 -1.51 15.04
C GLY A 90 1.58 -0.24 15.67
N PHE A 91 2.35 0.46 16.52
CA PHE A 91 1.93 1.74 17.12
C PHE A 91 2.39 2.98 16.36
N ILE A 92 3.09 2.80 15.23
CA ILE A 92 3.72 3.88 14.47
C ILE A 92 2.75 4.35 13.40
N TYR A 93 2.35 5.62 13.49
CA TYR A 93 1.58 6.28 12.45
C TYR A 93 2.44 6.53 11.21
N LEU A 94 1.97 6.12 10.04
CA LEU A 94 2.72 6.17 8.77
C LEU A 94 2.47 7.45 7.97
N HIS A 95 1.80 8.44 8.55
CA HIS A 95 1.51 9.72 7.91
C HIS A 95 0.68 9.64 6.61
N SER A 96 -0.12 8.58 6.45
CA SER A 96 -1.05 8.41 5.32
C SER A 96 -2.42 7.92 5.79
N THR A 97 -3.43 8.07 4.93
CA THR A 97 -4.81 7.62 5.19
C THR A 97 -5.23 6.52 4.23
N PHE A 98 -6.28 5.77 4.58
CA PHE A 98 -6.84 4.80 3.64
C PHE A 98 -7.47 5.48 2.42
N ARG A 99 -8.01 6.70 2.59
CA ARG A 99 -8.50 7.54 1.48
C ARG A 99 -7.40 7.79 0.45
N GLU A 100 -6.22 8.21 0.91
CA GLU A 100 -5.07 8.45 0.03
C GLU A 100 -4.65 7.19 -0.73
N VAL A 101 -4.64 6.03 -0.05
CA VAL A 101 -4.38 4.74 -0.70
C VAL A 101 -5.40 4.47 -1.82
N LEU A 102 -6.69 4.65 -1.55
CA LEU A 102 -7.75 4.44 -2.53
C LEU A 102 -7.69 5.44 -3.68
N ASP A 103 -7.34 6.70 -3.43
CA ASP A 103 -7.19 7.72 -4.46
C ASP A 103 -6.06 7.36 -5.44
N ILE A 104 -4.90 6.93 -4.90
CA ILE A 104 -3.75 6.49 -5.73
C ILE A 104 -4.10 5.23 -6.53
N VAL A 105 -4.70 4.23 -5.89
CA VAL A 105 -5.12 2.97 -6.55
C VAL A 105 -6.15 3.25 -7.63
N THR A 106 -7.13 4.10 -7.35
CA THR A 106 -8.19 4.46 -8.31
C THR A 106 -7.62 5.23 -9.50
N SER A 107 -6.70 6.17 -9.28
CA SER A 107 -6.02 6.87 -10.38
C SER A 107 -5.24 5.89 -11.23
N PHE A 108 -4.47 4.99 -10.61
CA PHE A 108 -3.66 4.00 -11.31
C PHE A 108 -4.53 3.08 -12.19
N LEU A 109 -5.63 2.56 -11.66
CA LEU A 109 -6.53 1.68 -12.43
C LEU A 109 -7.28 2.42 -13.56
N LYS A 110 -7.52 3.73 -13.42
CA LYS A 110 -8.05 4.55 -14.53
C LYS A 110 -7.04 4.70 -15.67
N GLU A 111 -5.76 4.80 -15.34
CA GLU A 111 -4.66 4.93 -16.30
C GLU A 111 -4.27 3.58 -16.91
N HIS A 112 -4.48 2.47 -16.19
CA HIS A 112 -4.13 1.10 -16.60
C HIS A 112 -5.31 0.13 -16.41
N PRO A 113 -6.35 0.20 -17.26
CA PRO A 113 -7.62 -0.51 -17.05
C PRO A 113 -7.53 -2.04 -17.20
N SER A 114 -6.41 -2.58 -17.70
CA SER A 114 -6.14 -4.03 -17.77
C SER A 114 -5.73 -4.64 -16.44
N GLU A 115 -5.38 -3.81 -15.45
CA GLU A 115 -4.78 -4.27 -14.21
C GLU A 115 -5.83 -4.56 -13.14
N THR A 116 -5.45 -5.37 -12.16
CA THR A 116 -6.24 -5.62 -10.95
C THR A 116 -5.33 -5.51 -9.73
N ILE A 117 -5.82 -4.86 -8.66
CA ILE A 117 -5.09 -4.70 -7.40
C ILE A 117 -5.83 -5.45 -6.30
N LEU A 118 -5.11 -6.34 -5.61
CA LEU A 118 -5.56 -7.04 -4.41
C LEU A 118 -5.13 -6.23 -3.19
N ILE A 119 -6.09 -5.90 -2.32
CA ILE A 119 -5.81 -5.19 -1.07
C ILE A 119 -6.19 -6.09 0.11
N ARG A 120 -5.19 -6.48 0.90
CA ARG A 120 -5.42 -7.05 2.23
C ARG A 120 -5.57 -5.89 3.21
N ILE A 121 -6.66 -5.91 3.98
CA ILE A 121 -6.92 -4.92 5.02
C ILE A 121 -6.82 -5.58 6.38
N LYS A 122 -6.04 -4.98 7.28
CA LYS A 122 -5.90 -5.43 8.68
C LYS A 122 -6.15 -4.24 9.62
N GLN A 123 -6.91 -4.47 10.68
CA GLN A 123 -6.96 -3.51 11.80
C GLN A 123 -5.63 -3.56 12.56
N GLU A 124 -5.04 -2.38 12.76
CA GLU A 124 -3.75 -2.16 13.42
C GLU A 124 -3.92 -1.05 14.45
N TYR A 125 -3.09 -1.08 15.50
CA TYR A 125 -3.00 -0.07 16.55
C TYR A 125 -4.22 0.12 17.47
N THR A 126 -5.41 0.38 16.93
CA THR A 126 -6.57 0.76 17.73
C THR A 126 -7.32 -0.46 18.27
N ASN A 127 -7.97 -0.28 19.43
CA ASN A 127 -8.74 -1.32 20.12
C ASN A 127 -10.24 -1.30 19.74
N GLU A 128 -10.59 -0.69 18.60
CA GLU A 128 -11.96 -0.70 18.12
C GLU A 128 -12.42 -2.14 17.83
N THR A 129 -13.72 -2.41 17.93
CA THR A 129 -14.22 -3.74 17.61
C THR A 129 -14.13 -4.00 16.10
N ASN A 130 -13.95 -5.26 15.69
CA ASN A 130 -14.00 -5.64 14.27
C ASN A 130 -15.29 -5.15 13.57
N LYS A 131 -16.40 -5.08 14.31
CA LYS A 131 -17.68 -4.58 13.79
C LYS A 131 -17.61 -3.08 13.49
N VAL A 132 -17.03 -2.28 14.39
CA VAL A 132 -16.82 -0.84 14.16
C VAL A 132 -15.85 -0.66 13.00
N PHE A 133 -14.69 -1.29 13.03
CA PHE A 133 -13.70 -1.18 11.94
C PHE A 133 -14.26 -1.53 10.57
N ALA A 134 -14.95 -2.67 10.45
CA ALA A 134 -15.57 -3.08 9.19
C ALA A 134 -16.65 -2.09 8.72
N SER A 135 -17.32 -1.38 9.64
CA SER A 135 -18.32 -0.37 9.27
C SER A 135 -17.71 0.89 8.64
N LEU A 136 -16.41 1.14 8.87
CA LEU A 136 -15.68 2.29 8.33
C LEU A 136 -15.09 2.02 6.93
N LEU A 137 -15.10 0.78 6.45
CA LEU A 137 -14.56 0.37 5.14
C LEU A 137 -15.53 0.56 3.96
N LYS A 138 -16.63 1.28 4.18
CA LYS A 138 -17.73 1.44 3.21
C LYS A 138 -17.53 2.60 2.25
#